data_AF-A0A377J2Y6-F1
#
_entry.id   AF-A0A377J2Y6-F1
#
_cell.length_a   1.000
_cell.length_b   1.000
_cell.length_c   1.000
_cell.angle_alpha   90.00
_cell.angle_beta   90.00
_cell.angle_gamma   90.00
#
_symmetry.space_group_name_H-M   'P 1'
#
loop_
_entity.id
_entity.type
_entity.pdbx_description
1 polymer ?
#
loop_
_entity_poly.entity_id
_entity_poly.type
_entity_poly.pdbx_seq_one_letter_code
_entity_poly.pdbx_strand_id
1 'polypeptide(L)'
;MLGLIGSAISAVVSGVTSACSAIGGFIAKAASVAVEIAKCLPVVGDIITAIGKILEIISGDTKPEDLGAAMQQCDKKPEDFETTKEYIKYLEEEIKAGRVDCSVNEDKTISTANAALGTFITLEGVKEQYDQIDLSFFKDVGQKFNEGKLNAQEVKSIIETADKNGVNPQEVSKYIAGEKPENIDSAKSTLQEAIKATDPSLSDQDLNAKIKDVLQG
;
A
#
# COMPACT_ATOMS: atom_id res chain seq x y z
N MET A 1 3.89 -24.92 15.36
CA MET A 1 4.12 -23.47 15.23
C MET A 1 2.93 -22.67 14.66
N LEU A 2 1.81 -23.28 14.24
CA LEU A 2 0.63 -22.54 13.77
C LEU A 2 -0.20 -21.83 14.87
N GLY A 3 -0.09 -22.24 16.14
CA GLY A 3 -0.90 -21.67 17.24
C GLY A 3 -0.47 -20.28 17.72
N LEU A 4 0.78 -19.88 17.50
CA LEU A 4 1.31 -18.56 17.92
C LEU A 4 0.93 -17.44 16.94
N ILE A 5 0.80 -17.78 15.65
CA ILE A 5 0.43 -16.84 14.58
C ILE A 5 -1.05 -16.43 14.72
N GLY A 6 -1.93 -17.37 15.09
CA GLY A 6 -3.34 -17.08 15.33
C GLY A 6 -3.59 -16.18 16.55
N SER A 7 -2.79 -16.33 17.61
CA SER A 7 -2.91 -15.49 18.82
C SER A 7 -2.40 -14.07 18.61
N ALA A 8 -1.32 -13.88 17.85
CA ALA A 8 -0.77 -12.56 17.54
C ALA A 8 -1.70 -11.78 16.61
N ILE A 9 -2.26 -12.43 15.57
CA ILE A 9 -3.24 -11.79 14.68
C ILE A 9 -4.51 -11.42 15.46
N SER A 10 -4.97 -12.24 16.40
CA SER A 10 -6.15 -11.92 17.23
C SER A 10 -5.90 -10.73 18.18
N ALA A 11 -4.67 -10.58 18.68
CA ALA A 11 -4.27 -9.42 19.48
C ALA A 11 -4.12 -8.16 18.61
N VAL A 12 -3.56 -8.27 17.40
CA VAL A 12 -3.49 -7.17 16.40
C VAL A 12 -4.90 -6.73 16.00
N VAL A 13 -5.81 -7.67 15.71
CA VAL A 13 -7.22 -7.39 15.41
C VAL A 13 -7.89 -6.69 16.59
N SER A 14 -7.63 -7.14 17.82
CA SER A 14 -8.20 -6.52 19.02
C SER A 14 -7.64 -5.11 19.27
N GLY A 15 -6.33 -4.90 19.06
CA GLY A 15 -5.68 -3.59 19.20
C GLY A 15 -6.11 -2.58 18.12
N VAL A 16 -6.25 -3.02 16.87
CA VAL A 16 -6.87 -2.23 15.80
C VAL A 16 -8.31 -1.89 16.19
N THR A 17 -9.11 -2.86 16.63
CA THR A 17 -10.53 -2.65 16.97
C THR A 17 -10.74 -1.75 18.20
N SER A 18 -9.86 -1.81 19.21
CA SER A 18 -9.95 -0.96 20.41
C SER A 18 -9.52 0.47 20.16
N ALA A 19 -8.50 0.70 19.32
CA ALA A 19 -8.18 2.04 18.86
C ALA A 19 -9.29 2.61 17.96
N CYS A 20 -9.94 1.74 17.19
CA CYS A 20 -11.05 2.09 16.31
C CYS A 20 -12.34 2.49 17.05
N SER A 21 -12.56 2.08 18.30
CA SER A 21 -13.81 2.38 19.02
C SER A 21 -13.92 3.84 19.51
N ALA A 22 -12.82 4.60 19.51
CA ALA A 22 -12.80 6.02 19.88
C ALA A 22 -13.11 6.97 18.69
N ILE A 23 -13.17 6.47 17.45
CA ILE A 23 -12.94 7.28 16.25
C ILE A 23 -14.05 7.11 15.18
N GLY A 24 -15.34 7.31 15.47
CA GLY A 24 -16.36 7.59 14.43
C GLY A 24 -16.55 6.58 13.26
N GLY A 25 -17.06 7.06 12.11
CA GLY A 25 -17.66 6.24 11.03
C GLY A 25 -16.73 5.80 9.89
N PHE A 26 -15.69 6.57 9.55
CA PHE A 26 -14.64 6.16 8.58
C PHE A 26 -13.87 4.92 9.05
N ILE A 27 -13.85 4.72 10.37
CA ILE A 27 -13.04 3.71 11.03
C ILE A 27 -13.60 2.29 10.94
N ALA A 28 -14.91 2.07 10.79
CA ALA A 28 -15.43 0.72 10.63
C ALA A 28 -14.87 0.04 9.35
N LYS A 29 -14.68 0.83 8.29
CA LYS A 29 -14.05 0.40 7.04
C LYS A 29 -12.52 0.31 7.17
N ALA A 30 -11.91 1.24 7.91
CA ALA A 30 -10.49 1.21 8.24
C ALA A 30 -10.10 -0.05 9.00
N ALA A 31 -10.90 -0.48 9.97
CA ALA A 31 -10.62 -1.65 10.80
C ALA A 31 -10.56 -2.94 9.97
N SER A 32 -11.53 -3.16 9.07
CA SER A 32 -11.53 -4.36 8.22
C SER A 32 -10.35 -4.39 7.25
N VAL A 33 -10.07 -3.27 6.58
CA VAL A 33 -8.97 -3.20 5.60
C VAL A 33 -7.62 -3.23 6.30
N ALA A 34 -7.44 -2.55 7.42
CA ALA A 34 -6.22 -2.61 8.22
C ALA A 34 -5.97 -4.03 8.77
N VAL A 35 -7.02 -4.78 9.13
CA VAL A 35 -6.87 -6.20 9.50
C VAL A 35 -6.44 -7.05 8.30
N GLU A 36 -6.96 -6.79 7.11
CA GLU A 36 -6.50 -7.48 5.90
C GLU A 36 -5.04 -7.14 5.57
N ILE A 37 -4.69 -5.85 5.63
CA ILE A 37 -3.31 -5.38 5.48
C ILE A 37 -2.40 -6.04 6.51
N ALA A 38 -2.79 -6.12 7.78
CA ALA A 38 -1.99 -6.77 8.80
C ALA A 38 -1.66 -8.24 8.46
N LYS A 39 -2.57 -8.95 7.78
CA LYS A 39 -2.35 -10.34 7.35
C LYS A 39 -1.39 -10.44 6.16
N CYS A 40 -1.33 -9.44 5.30
CA CYS A 40 -0.45 -9.40 4.12
C CYS A 40 0.63 -8.31 4.21
N LEU A 41 0.91 -7.76 5.39
CA LEU A 41 1.81 -6.63 5.58
C LEU A 41 3.21 -6.86 4.97
N PRO A 42 3.83 -8.05 5.10
CA PRO A 42 5.10 -8.32 4.44
C PRO A 42 5.06 -8.26 2.91
N VAL A 43 3.87 -8.38 2.31
CA VAL A 43 3.67 -8.35 0.85
C VAL A 43 3.34 -6.93 0.37
N VAL A 44 2.53 -6.19 1.12
CA VAL A 44 1.95 -4.92 0.65
C VAL A 44 2.55 -3.68 1.30
N GLY A 45 3.13 -3.79 2.50
CA GLY A 45 3.55 -2.65 3.31
C GLY A 45 4.63 -1.81 2.61
N ASP A 46 5.69 -2.46 2.16
CA ASP A 46 6.84 -1.77 1.54
C ASP A 46 6.46 -1.11 0.20
N ILE A 47 5.68 -1.79 -0.63
CA ILE A 47 5.26 -1.26 -1.93
C ILE A 47 4.27 -0.09 -1.79
N ILE A 48 3.29 -0.18 -0.89
CA ILE A 48 2.34 0.93 -0.64
C ILE A 48 3.09 2.13 -0.06
N THR A 49 4.04 1.89 0.85
CA THR A 49 4.90 2.96 1.40
C THR A 49 5.75 3.61 0.32
N ALA A 50 6.38 2.82 -0.55
CA ALA A 50 7.21 3.34 -1.63
C ALA A 50 6.39 4.17 -2.64
N ILE A 51 5.20 3.71 -3.01
CA ILE A 51 4.28 4.45 -3.87
C ILE A 51 3.80 5.73 -3.18
N GLY A 52 3.41 5.65 -1.91
CA GLY A 52 3.03 6.82 -1.11
C GLY A 52 4.11 7.90 -1.07
N LYS A 53 5.40 7.50 -1.00
CA LYS A 53 6.54 8.43 -1.05
C LYS A 53 6.73 9.06 -2.42
N ILE A 54 6.66 8.27 -3.49
CA ILE A 54 6.83 8.78 -4.87
C ILE A 54 5.69 9.75 -5.25
N LEU A 55 4.48 9.51 -4.75
CA LEU A 55 3.31 10.37 -4.97
C LEU A 55 3.23 11.54 -3.98
N GLU A 56 4.23 11.68 -3.10
CA GLU A 56 4.29 12.70 -2.05
C GLU A 56 3.03 12.71 -1.15
N ILE A 57 2.45 11.54 -0.91
CA ILE A 57 1.35 11.35 0.04
C ILE A 57 1.91 11.30 1.47
N ILE A 58 3.03 10.60 1.64
CA ILE A 58 3.81 10.55 2.89
C ILE A 58 5.22 11.08 2.64
N SER A 59 5.84 11.65 3.68
CA SER A 59 7.24 12.09 3.64
C SER A 59 8.22 10.91 3.55
N GLY A 60 9.43 11.16 3.04
CA GLY A 60 10.43 10.11 2.79
C GLY A 60 10.95 9.41 4.06
N ASP A 61 10.96 10.11 5.19
CA ASP A 61 11.36 9.64 6.51
C ASP A 61 10.21 9.00 7.31
N THR A 62 8.97 9.18 6.86
CA THR A 62 7.79 8.64 7.52
C THR A 62 7.77 7.12 7.50
N LYS A 63 7.49 6.55 8.68
CA LYS A 63 7.29 5.11 8.88
C LYS A 63 5.81 4.80 9.06
N PRO A 64 5.30 3.71 8.47
CA PRO A 64 3.90 3.32 8.62
C PRO A 64 3.47 3.14 10.09
N GLU A 65 4.32 2.56 10.94
CA GLU A 65 4.01 2.36 12.35
C GLU A 65 3.91 3.67 13.14
N ASP A 66 4.65 4.70 12.76
CA ASP A 66 4.57 6.01 13.42
C ASP A 66 3.28 6.74 13.01
N LEU A 67 2.89 6.64 11.72
CA LEU A 67 1.57 7.12 11.26
C LEU A 67 0.43 6.40 11.97
N GLY A 68 0.51 5.07 12.10
CA GLY A 68 -0.49 4.30 12.83
C GLY A 68 -0.60 4.73 14.29
N ALA A 69 0.52 4.92 14.98
CA ALA A 69 0.52 5.42 16.35
C ALA A 69 -0.11 6.81 16.44
N ALA A 70 0.19 7.71 15.49
CA ALA A 70 -0.41 9.04 15.44
C ALA A 70 -1.92 8.99 15.23
N MET A 71 -2.43 8.12 14.34
CA MET A 71 -3.86 7.93 14.12
C MET A 71 -4.61 7.49 15.39
N GLN A 72 -3.95 6.78 16.30
CA GLN A 72 -4.56 6.33 17.56
C GLN A 72 -4.51 7.39 18.66
N GLN A 73 -3.52 8.28 18.62
CA GLN A 73 -3.24 9.24 19.69
C GLN A 73 -3.77 10.65 19.40
N CYS A 74 -3.98 10.99 18.13
CA CYS A 74 -4.48 12.30 17.73
C CYS A 74 -6.01 12.35 17.79
N ASP A 75 -6.55 13.50 18.22
CA ASP A 75 -7.99 13.69 18.35
C ASP A 75 -8.70 13.90 17.00
N LYS A 76 -7.99 14.51 16.03
CA LYS A 76 -8.54 14.77 14.70
C LYS A 76 -8.57 13.50 13.87
N LYS A 77 -9.59 13.40 13.03
CA LYS A 77 -9.89 12.24 12.20
C LYS A 77 -9.74 12.60 10.71
N PRO A 78 -9.62 11.60 9.82
CA PRO A 78 -9.61 11.85 8.37
C PRO A 78 -10.78 12.73 7.89
N GLU A 79 -11.96 12.57 8.49
CA GLU A 79 -13.16 13.35 8.14
C GLU A 79 -13.08 14.85 8.50
N ASP A 80 -12.09 15.26 9.29
CA ASP A 80 -11.84 16.66 9.63
C ASP A 80 -11.02 17.40 8.56
N PHE A 81 -10.67 16.74 7.45
CA PHE A 81 -9.82 17.25 6.37
C PHE A 81 -10.48 17.05 5.00
N GLU A 82 -10.09 17.86 4.01
CA GLU A 82 -10.66 17.74 2.65
C GLU A 82 -10.06 16.56 1.88
N THR A 83 -8.80 16.20 2.20
CA THR A 83 -8.09 15.09 1.57
C THR A 83 -7.35 14.24 2.58
N THR A 84 -7.15 12.96 2.26
CA THR A 84 -6.32 12.05 3.06
C THR A 84 -4.88 12.55 3.16
N LYS A 85 -4.36 13.19 2.11
CA LYS A 85 -3.01 13.79 2.12
C LYS A 85 -2.88 14.89 3.18
N GLU A 86 -3.90 15.75 3.36
CA GLU A 86 -3.88 16.77 4.41
C GLU A 86 -3.94 16.17 5.82
N TYR A 87 -4.75 15.13 6.01
CA TYR A 87 -4.78 14.40 7.28
C TYR A 87 -3.43 13.75 7.61
N ILE A 88 -2.80 13.06 6.65
CA ILE A 88 -1.47 12.46 6.82
C ILE A 88 -0.45 13.54 7.19
N LYS A 89 -0.46 14.68 6.50
CA LYS A 89 0.44 15.81 6.82
C LYS A 89 0.25 16.29 8.26
N TYR A 90 -0.99 16.42 8.72
CA TYR A 90 -1.27 16.73 10.13
C TYR A 90 -0.64 15.69 11.07
N LEU A 91 -0.80 14.39 10.82
CA LEU A 91 -0.19 13.34 11.64
C LEU A 91 1.34 13.45 11.67
N GLU A 92 1.98 13.72 10.53
CA GLU A 92 3.43 13.92 10.44
C GLU A 92 3.89 15.15 11.25
N GLU A 93 3.10 16.22 11.27
CA GLU A 93 3.37 17.41 12.08
C GLU A 93 3.24 17.12 13.59
N GLU A 94 2.26 16.32 14.01
CA GLU A 94 2.10 15.88 15.40
C GLU A 94 3.28 15.01 15.86
N ILE A 95 3.74 14.09 15.00
CA ILE A 95 4.94 13.27 15.25
C ILE A 95 6.18 14.16 15.38
N LYS A 96 6.41 15.07 14.43
CA LYS A 96 7.57 15.99 14.43
C LYS A 96 7.58 16.90 15.66
N ALA A 97 6.41 17.28 16.15
CA ALA A 97 6.30 18.09 17.35
C ALA A 97 6.44 17.30 18.66
N GLY A 98 6.62 15.99 18.61
CA GLY A 98 6.74 15.12 19.79
C GLY A 98 5.44 14.98 20.57
N ARG A 99 4.28 15.21 19.92
CA ARG A 99 2.95 15.04 20.53
C ARG A 99 2.41 13.61 20.40
N VAL A 100 3.10 12.77 19.63
CA VAL A 100 2.81 11.34 19.47
C VAL A 100 3.91 10.54 20.15
N ASP A 101 3.52 9.63 21.04
CA ASP A 101 4.43 8.66 21.62
C ASP A 101 4.66 7.49 20.64
N CYS A 102 5.76 7.54 19.88
CA CYS A 102 6.15 6.45 18.98
C CYS A 102 6.88 5.31 19.71
N SER A 103 7.21 5.43 21.00
CA SER A 103 7.86 4.34 21.76
C SER A 103 6.96 3.13 21.96
N VAL A 104 5.64 3.31 21.82
CA VAL A 104 4.66 2.21 21.78
C VAL A 104 4.97 1.17 20.70
N ASN A 105 5.68 1.56 19.64
CA ASN A 105 6.11 0.69 18.55
C ASN A 105 7.30 -0.23 18.93
N GLU A 106 7.85 -0.13 20.14
CA GLU A 106 8.81 -1.12 20.65
C GLU A 106 8.17 -2.50 20.88
N ASP A 107 6.86 -2.53 21.17
CA ASP A 107 6.09 -3.78 21.18
C ASP A 107 5.77 -4.19 19.74
N LYS A 108 6.21 -5.39 19.34
CA LYS A 108 6.03 -5.90 17.96
C LYS A 108 4.57 -6.03 17.54
N THR A 109 3.69 -6.38 18.46
CA THR A 109 2.25 -6.54 18.18
C THR A 109 1.64 -5.17 17.92
N ILE A 110 1.96 -4.18 18.76
CA ILE A 110 1.51 -2.80 18.60
C ILE A 110 2.09 -2.20 17.31
N SER A 111 3.40 -2.36 17.08
CA SER A 111 4.07 -1.93 15.87
C SER A 111 3.43 -2.51 14.61
N THR A 112 3.09 -3.81 14.59
CA THR A 112 2.42 -4.44 13.45
C THR A 112 1.02 -3.86 13.22
N ALA A 113 0.25 -3.65 14.30
CA ALA A 113 -1.08 -3.03 14.21
C ALA A 113 -1.00 -1.61 13.67
N ASN A 114 -0.05 -0.82 14.17
CA ASN A 114 0.17 0.54 13.74
C ASN A 114 0.70 0.59 12.30
N ALA A 115 1.62 -0.28 11.92
CA ALA A 115 2.11 -0.37 10.54
C ALA A 115 0.97 -0.67 9.56
N ALA A 116 0.04 -1.54 9.94
CA ALA A 116 -1.15 -1.81 9.13
C ALA A 116 -2.09 -0.60 9.01
N LEU A 117 -2.28 0.17 10.09
CA LEU A 117 -3.05 1.42 10.07
C LEU A 117 -2.38 2.51 9.21
N GLY A 118 -1.08 2.70 9.36
CA GLY A 118 -0.31 3.64 8.54
C GLY A 118 -0.30 3.25 7.06
N THR A 119 -0.18 1.96 6.77
CA THR A 119 -0.29 1.43 5.40
C THR A 119 -1.71 1.63 4.85
N PHE A 120 -2.74 1.43 5.67
CA PHE A 120 -4.13 1.69 5.29
C PHE A 120 -4.35 3.15 4.90
N ILE A 121 -3.97 4.11 5.74
CA ILE A 121 -4.19 5.52 5.43
C ILE A 121 -3.36 5.96 4.21
N THR A 122 -2.17 5.41 4.04
CA THR A 122 -1.36 5.64 2.83
C THR A 122 -2.07 5.11 1.59
N LEU A 123 -2.66 3.90 1.65
CA LEU A 123 -3.46 3.34 0.56
C LEU A 123 -4.69 4.21 0.24
N GLU A 124 -5.39 4.74 1.23
CA GLU A 124 -6.50 5.68 0.97
C GLU A 124 -6.01 6.95 0.25
N GLY A 125 -4.86 7.49 0.63
CA GLY A 125 -4.24 8.60 -0.10
C GLY A 125 -3.88 8.27 -1.55
N VAL A 126 -3.46 7.02 -1.83
CA VAL A 126 -3.20 6.56 -3.21
C VAL A 126 -4.50 6.47 -4.00
N LYS A 127 -5.56 5.95 -3.38
CA LYS A 127 -6.88 5.79 -3.99
C LYS A 127 -7.55 7.11 -4.34
N GLU A 128 -7.29 8.17 -3.58
CA GLU A 128 -7.74 9.53 -3.92
C GLU A 128 -7.10 10.06 -5.20
N GLN A 129 -5.90 9.59 -5.56
CA GLN A 129 -5.23 9.99 -6.81
C GLN A 129 -5.57 9.08 -7.99
N TYR A 130 -5.77 7.78 -7.73
CA TYR A 130 -6.03 6.79 -8.76
C TYR A 130 -7.32 6.04 -8.44
N ASP A 131 -8.38 6.46 -9.12
CA ASP A 131 -9.65 5.76 -9.09
C ASP A 131 -9.45 4.31 -9.52
N GLN A 132 -10.20 3.39 -8.90
CA GLN A 132 -10.16 1.94 -9.12
C GLN A 132 -9.02 1.16 -8.46
N ILE A 133 -7.95 1.77 -7.94
CA ILE A 133 -6.93 1.02 -7.18
C ILE A 133 -7.50 0.55 -5.84
N ASP A 134 -7.13 -0.66 -5.42
CA ASP A 134 -7.44 -1.17 -4.09
C ASP A 134 -6.31 -2.08 -3.57
N LEU A 135 -6.52 -2.68 -2.39
CA LEU A 135 -5.54 -3.56 -1.77
C LEU A 135 -5.20 -4.79 -2.65
N SER A 136 -6.12 -5.26 -3.50
CA SER A 136 -5.88 -6.45 -4.33
C SER A 136 -4.77 -6.21 -5.35
N PHE A 137 -4.74 -5.02 -5.98
CA PHE A 137 -3.67 -4.62 -6.88
C PHE A 137 -2.29 -4.80 -6.22
N PHE A 138 -2.13 -4.26 -5.01
CA PHE A 138 -0.86 -4.33 -4.28
C PHE A 138 -0.51 -5.74 -3.81
N LYS A 139 -1.49 -6.60 -3.54
CA LYS A 139 -1.24 -8.01 -3.22
C LYS A 139 -0.67 -8.75 -4.42
N ASP A 140 -1.22 -8.49 -5.61
CA ASP A 140 -0.83 -9.14 -6.86
C ASP A 140 0.59 -8.74 -7.29
N VAL A 141 0.95 -7.46 -7.17
CA VAL A 141 2.29 -6.96 -7.57
C VAL A 141 3.32 -6.99 -6.45
N GLY A 142 2.88 -7.06 -5.19
CA GLY A 142 3.74 -6.92 -4.01
C GLY A 142 4.83 -7.99 -3.91
N GLN A 143 4.52 -9.24 -4.28
CA GLN A 143 5.53 -10.29 -4.32
C GLN A 143 6.65 -9.99 -5.33
N LYS A 144 6.30 -9.56 -6.54
CA LYS A 144 7.29 -9.23 -7.58
C LYS A 144 8.13 -8.01 -7.20
N PHE A 145 7.55 -7.07 -6.46
CA PHE A 145 8.29 -5.94 -5.88
C PHE A 145 9.30 -6.40 -4.82
N ASN A 146 8.88 -7.24 -3.87
CA ASN A 146 9.76 -7.76 -2.82
C ASN A 146 10.90 -8.64 -3.36
N GLU A 147 10.67 -9.33 -4.49
CA GLU A 147 11.70 -10.09 -5.20
C GLU A 147 12.66 -9.19 -6.01
N GLY A 148 12.44 -7.88 -6.07
CA GLY A 148 13.23 -6.93 -6.86
C GLY A 148 12.95 -6.99 -8.36
N LYS A 149 11.92 -7.74 -8.78
CA LYS A 149 11.52 -7.86 -10.19
C LYS A 149 10.74 -6.65 -10.67
N LEU A 150 10.03 -5.98 -9.77
CA LEU A 150 9.45 -4.66 -9.99
C LEU A 150 10.02 -3.67 -9.00
N ASN A 151 10.24 -2.44 -9.43
CA ASN A 151 10.53 -1.31 -8.55
C ASN A 151 9.31 -0.38 -8.44
N ALA A 152 9.36 0.58 -7.51
CA ALA A 152 8.21 1.43 -7.23
C ALA A 152 7.87 2.39 -8.39
N GLN A 153 8.84 2.80 -9.21
CA GLN A 153 8.57 3.59 -10.42
C GLN A 153 7.88 2.75 -11.49
N GLU A 154 8.26 1.48 -11.66
CA GLU A 154 7.58 0.54 -12.55
C GLU A 154 6.14 0.30 -12.11
N VAL A 155 5.89 0.13 -10.80
CA VAL A 155 4.54 -0.03 -10.26
C VAL A 155 3.69 1.23 -10.47
N LYS A 156 4.24 2.43 -10.20
CA LYS A 156 3.56 3.69 -10.49
C LYS A 156 3.22 3.81 -11.99
N SER A 157 4.18 3.49 -12.85
CA SER A 157 4.01 3.51 -14.30
C SER A 157 2.93 2.54 -14.77
N ILE A 158 2.79 1.36 -14.14
CA ILE A 158 1.71 0.41 -14.42
C ILE A 158 0.34 1.06 -14.14
N ILE A 159 0.19 1.72 -12.99
CA ILE A 159 -1.06 2.41 -12.62
C ILE A 159 -1.38 3.51 -13.65
N GLU A 160 -0.42 4.38 -13.95
CA GLU A 160 -0.60 5.51 -14.87
C GLU A 160 -0.85 5.07 -16.31
N THR A 161 -0.17 4.03 -16.78
CA THR A 161 -0.34 3.50 -18.13
C THR A 161 -1.69 2.80 -18.27
N ALA A 162 -2.14 2.08 -17.24
CA ALA A 162 -3.46 1.47 -17.21
C ALA A 162 -4.56 2.53 -17.30
N ASP A 163 -4.48 3.58 -16.47
CA ASP A 163 -5.42 4.71 -16.50
C ASP A 163 -5.45 5.39 -17.88
N LYS A 164 -4.28 5.74 -18.42
CA LYS A 164 -4.13 6.32 -19.76
C LYS A 164 -4.77 5.46 -20.86
N ASN A 165 -4.66 4.14 -20.74
CA ASN A 165 -5.17 3.19 -21.73
C ASN A 165 -6.64 2.82 -21.48
N GLY A 166 -7.28 3.34 -20.43
CA GLY A 166 -8.63 2.94 -20.03
C GLY A 166 -8.73 1.48 -19.58
N VAL A 167 -7.61 0.92 -19.11
CA VAL A 167 -7.51 -0.45 -18.61
C VAL A 167 -7.61 -0.41 -17.10
N ASN A 168 -8.45 -1.27 -16.53
CA ASN A 168 -8.51 -1.42 -15.09
C ASN A 168 -7.16 -1.96 -14.56
N PRO A 169 -6.48 -1.27 -13.62
CA PRO A 169 -5.15 -1.68 -13.15
C PRO A 169 -5.10 -3.09 -12.55
N GLN A 170 -6.20 -3.60 -11.98
CA GLN A 170 -6.28 -4.96 -11.45
C GLN A 170 -6.17 -6.02 -12.55
N GLU A 171 -6.54 -5.72 -13.79
CA GLU A 171 -6.35 -6.64 -14.91
C GLU A 171 -4.85 -6.79 -15.24
N VAL A 172 -4.08 -5.72 -15.08
CA VAL A 172 -2.63 -5.75 -15.24
C VAL A 172 -1.98 -6.48 -14.06
N SER A 173 -2.44 -6.23 -12.83
CA SER A 173 -1.89 -6.89 -11.63
C SER A 173 -2.16 -8.39 -11.62
N LYS A 174 -3.37 -8.84 -11.99
CA LYS A 174 -3.70 -10.26 -12.17
C LYS A 174 -2.75 -10.92 -13.16
N TYR A 175 -2.49 -10.27 -14.29
CA TYR A 175 -1.54 -10.79 -15.28
C TYR A 175 -0.14 -10.96 -14.68
N ILE A 176 0.34 -9.97 -13.90
CA ILE A 176 1.63 -10.02 -13.19
C ILE A 176 1.66 -11.17 -12.18
N ALA A 177 0.56 -11.41 -11.46
CA ALA A 177 0.41 -12.49 -10.49
C ALA A 177 0.27 -13.88 -11.13
N GLY A 178 0.23 -13.98 -12.47
CA GLY A 178 -0.02 -15.23 -13.18
C GLY A 178 -1.49 -15.67 -13.15
N GLU A 179 -2.38 -14.80 -12.69
CA GLU A 179 -3.82 -14.99 -12.77
C GLU A 179 -4.34 -14.61 -14.16
N LYS A 180 -5.57 -15.03 -14.47
CA LYS A 180 -6.18 -14.80 -15.78
C LYS A 180 -6.99 -13.48 -15.76
N PRO A 181 -6.51 -12.40 -16.40
CA PRO A 181 -7.34 -11.22 -16.65
C PRO A 181 -8.44 -11.54 -17.70
N GLU A 182 -9.45 -10.70 -17.75
CA GLU A 182 -10.51 -10.70 -18.76
C GLU A 182 -9.93 -10.49 -20.15
N ASN A 183 -8.95 -9.57 -20.28
CA ASN A 183 -8.25 -9.29 -21.53
C ASN A 183 -6.73 -9.38 -21.36
N ILE A 184 -6.19 -10.55 -21.67
CA ILE A 184 -4.74 -10.85 -21.57
C ILE A 184 -3.91 -9.94 -22.47
N ASP A 185 -4.35 -9.70 -23.71
CA ASP A 185 -3.56 -8.91 -24.66
C ASP A 185 -3.45 -7.45 -24.20
N SER A 186 -4.55 -6.89 -23.69
CA SER A 186 -4.57 -5.53 -23.11
C SER A 186 -3.73 -5.41 -21.85
N ALA A 187 -3.82 -6.39 -20.94
CA ALA A 187 -3.02 -6.40 -19.71
C ALA A 187 -1.51 -6.50 -20.04
N LYS A 188 -1.16 -7.39 -20.97
CA LYS A 188 0.21 -7.59 -21.43
C LYS A 188 0.78 -6.34 -22.11
N SER A 189 0.05 -5.73 -23.05
CA SER A 189 0.53 -4.54 -23.75
C SER A 189 0.72 -3.36 -22.79
N THR A 190 -0.22 -3.19 -21.86
CA THR A 190 -0.15 -2.15 -20.81
C THR A 190 1.08 -2.34 -19.92
N LEU A 191 1.39 -3.57 -19.51
CA LEU A 191 2.61 -3.87 -18.76
C LEU A 191 3.87 -3.55 -19.57
N GLN A 192 3.92 -3.95 -20.85
CA GLN A 192 5.06 -3.68 -21.72
C GLN A 192 5.29 -2.18 -21.89
N GLU A 193 4.23 -1.41 -22.12
CA GLU A 193 4.27 0.04 -22.24
C GLU A 193 4.72 0.70 -20.93
N ALA A 194 4.20 0.25 -19.79
CA ALA A 194 4.57 0.78 -18.48
C ALA A 194 6.06 0.60 -18.18
N ILE A 195 6.62 -0.59 -18.42
CA ILE A 195 8.05 -0.84 -18.23
C ILE A 195 8.88 0.03 -19.20
N LYS A 196 8.48 0.09 -20.48
CA LYS A 196 9.15 0.93 -21.48
C LYS A 196 9.08 2.42 -21.16
N ALA A 197 8.02 2.89 -20.51
CA ALA A 197 7.90 4.29 -20.08
C ALA A 197 8.91 4.65 -18.99
N THR A 198 9.30 3.70 -18.14
CA THR A 198 10.33 3.91 -17.10
C THR A 198 11.76 3.84 -17.64
N ASP A 199 12.00 3.04 -18.68
CA ASP A 199 13.27 3.00 -19.40
C ASP A 199 13.04 2.92 -20.93
N PRO A 200 12.93 4.08 -21.60
CA PRO A 200 12.72 4.12 -23.05
C PRO A 200 13.89 3.54 -23.86
N SER A 201 15.06 3.38 -23.25
CA SER A 201 16.28 2.89 -23.92
C SER A 201 16.37 1.37 -23.99
N LEU A 202 15.55 0.64 -23.24
CA LEU A 202 15.46 -0.83 -23.28
C LEU A 202 15.31 -1.33 -24.72
N SER A 203 16.11 -2.31 -25.12
CA SER A 203 15.85 -3.00 -26.39
C SER A 203 14.58 -3.86 -26.29
N ASP A 204 13.98 -4.24 -27.41
CA ASP A 204 12.82 -5.15 -27.39
C ASP A 204 13.17 -6.51 -26.80
N GLN A 205 14.42 -6.96 -26.95
CA GLN A 205 14.91 -8.19 -26.34
C GLN A 205 14.97 -8.07 -24.82
N ASP A 206 15.52 -6.97 -24.30
CA ASP A 206 15.66 -6.75 -22.86
C ASP A 206 14.30 -6.51 -22.20
N LEU A 207 13.40 -5.79 -22.87
CA LEU A 207 12.01 -5.63 -22.44
C LEU A 207 11.34 -7.00 -22.30
N ASN A 208 11.41 -7.86 -23.32
CA ASN A 208 10.81 -9.19 -23.27
C ASN A 208 11.44 -10.07 -22.18
N ALA A 209 12.75 -9.97 -21.96
CA ALA A 209 13.43 -10.67 -20.87
C ALA A 209 12.96 -10.21 -19.50
N LYS A 210 12.84 -8.89 -19.29
CA LYS A 210 12.32 -8.29 -18.05
C LYS A 210 10.86 -8.69 -17.80
N ILE A 211 10.00 -8.61 -18.81
CA ILE A 211 8.60 -9.04 -18.69
C ILE A 211 8.52 -10.52 -18.31
N LYS A 212 9.32 -11.37 -18.96
CA LYS A 212 9.38 -12.79 -18.60
C LYS A 212 9.83 -13.01 -17.16
N ASP A 213 10.83 -12.26 -16.69
CA ASP A 213 11.30 -12.34 -15.31
C ASP A 213 10.23 -11.92 -14.30
N VAL A 214 9.53 -10.80 -14.56
CA VAL A 214 8.39 -10.34 -13.75
C VAL A 214 7.29 -11.40 -13.66
N LEU A 215 6.95 -12.04 -14.77
CA LEU A 215 5.89 -13.06 -14.83
C LEU A 215 6.31 -14.43 -14.27
N GLN A 216 7.60 -14.67 -14.10
CA GLN A 216 8.11 -15.89 -13.50
C GLN A 216 8.21 -15.73 -11.99
N GLY A 217 7.90 -16.78 -11.23
CA GLY A 217 7.93 -16.82 -9.76
C GLY A 217 6.67 -17.41 -9.21
#